data_AF-A0A378TNV6-F1
#
_entry.id   AF-A0A378TNV6-F1
#
_cell.length_a   1.000
_cell.length_b   1.000
_cell.length_c   1.000
_cell.angle_alpha   90.00
_cell.angle_beta   90.00
_cell.angle_gamma   90.00
#
_symmetry.space_group_name_H-M   'P 1'
#
loop_
_entity.id
_entity.type
_entity.pdbx_description
1 polymer ?
#
loop_
_entity_poly.entity_id
_entity_poly.type
_entity_poly.pdbx_seq_one_letter_code
_entity_poly.pdbx_strand_id
1 'polypeptide(L)'
;MGVGDLTDLTDLAVWSGARHGAGYVLVNPLHAAEPTTPMEPSPYLPTSRRFVNPIYLRVEAIPEYADLTKRSKVRELRDEVRKRARKHDSIDRDASWSAKRKALKLIHRVERTAGRELAYQAFRTREGKALDDFAAWCALADRHGADWHQWPEALRHPDSPAVARFADKYAEAVDFHRWLQWQLDDQLAGAQSAAVRAGMALGIMADLAVGVHPNGADAWALQDILALGVTAGAPPDEYNQLGQDWSQPPWRPDQLAEAEYQPFRALIQAVLRHAGGVRIDHIIGLFRLWWIPQGALPTEGTYVRYDHEAMIGIVALEAHRAGAVVVGEDLGTVEPWVRDYLAERGLLGTSILWFETDHQGAGGPLPAERWREYCLSSVTTHDLPPTAGYLAGDHVQLRESLGLLTRPVEEELASDNAAKAAWIAELQRVGLLPGGPGIEEPTPEQTILALYRYLGRTPSRLLSVALTDAVGDRRAQNQPGTIDEYPNWRVPLTDSRGKPVLLEKIFDDPNAAVLCEAMHSIVTPRTT
;
A
#
# COMPACT_ATOMS: atom_id res chain seq x y z
N MET A 1 -3.77 5.36 17.81
CA MET A 1 -4.92 4.80 18.59
C MET A 1 -5.26 3.41 18.03
N GLY A 2 -4.60 2.33 18.46
CA GLY A 2 -4.91 0.95 17.99
C GLY A 2 -4.45 0.59 16.56
N VAL A 3 -4.31 1.59 15.68
CA VAL A 3 -3.72 1.49 14.33
C VAL A 3 -2.55 2.47 14.25
N GLY A 4 -1.49 2.10 13.53
CA GLY A 4 -0.38 2.99 13.19
C GLY A 4 -0.88 4.24 12.46
N ASP A 5 -0.28 5.38 12.73
CA ASP A 5 -0.66 6.67 12.16
C ASP A 5 0.53 7.44 11.56
N LEU A 6 0.27 8.60 10.98
CA LEU A 6 1.29 9.38 10.25
C LEU A 6 2.45 9.85 11.15
N THR A 7 2.25 9.95 12.47
CA THR A 7 3.36 10.17 13.40
C THR A 7 4.22 8.93 13.52
N ASP A 8 3.61 7.75 13.60
CA ASP A 8 4.37 6.49 13.66
C ASP A 8 5.15 6.26 12.33
N LEU A 9 4.58 6.63 11.17
CA LEU A 9 5.30 6.65 9.89
C LEU A 9 6.48 7.63 9.90
N THR A 10 6.26 8.84 10.44
CA THR A 10 7.31 9.85 10.56
C THR A 10 8.47 9.34 11.42
N ASP A 11 8.17 8.74 12.57
CA ASP A 11 9.19 8.22 13.49
C ASP A 11 9.96 7.04 12.85
N LEU A 12 9.28 6.15 12.12
CA LEU A 12 9.92 5.06 11.36
C LEU A 12 10.87 5.60 10.27
N ALA A 13 10.45 6.62 9.53
CA ALA A 13 11.27 7.25 8.50
C ALA A 13 12.49 7.97 9.08
N VAL A 14 12.32 8.70 10.18
CA VAL A 14 13.42 9.37 10.87
C VAL A 14 14.43 8.37 11.43
N TRP A 15 13.95 7.30 12.08
CA TRP A 15 14.83 6.25 12.60
C TRP A 15 15.64 5.58 11.48
N SER A 16 14.98 5.11 10.43
CA SER A 16 15.63 4.39 9.33
C SER A 16 16.59 5.28 8.54
N GLY A 17 16.23 6.54 8.27
CA GLY A 17 17.09 7.50 7.59
C GLY A 17 18.30 7.88 8.45
N ALA A 18 18.08 8.33 9.68
CA ALA A 18 19.14 8.91 10.51
C ALA A 18 20.09 7.86 11.10
N ARG A 19 19.61 6.66 11.45
CA ARG A 19 20.47 5.62 12.06
C ARG A 19 21.07 4.67 11.03
N HIS A 20 20.34 4.37 9.95
CA HIS A 20 20.69 3.30 9.02
C HIS A 20 20.90 3.78 7.58
N GLY A 21 20.76 5.07 7.31
CA GLY A 21 20.98 5.64 5.98
C GLY A 21 19.99 5.15 4.93
N ALA A 22 18.78 4.74 5.33
CA ALA A 22 17.75 4.35 4.39
C ALA A 22 17.39 5.53 3.47
N GLY A 23 17.27 5.26 2.17
CA GLY A 23 16.91 6.29 1.18
C GLY A 23 15.40 6.58 1.11
N TYR A 24 14.57 5.64 1.58
CA TYR A 24 13.12 5.75 1.54
C TYR A 24 12.41 4.83 2.54
N VAL A 25 11.12 5.08 2.77
CA VAL A 25 10.15 4.14 3.37
C VAL A 25 9.00 3.93 2.40
N LEU A 26 8.84 2.71 1.88
CA LEU A 26 7.67 2.31 1.10
C LEU A 26 6.54 1.89 2.05
N VAL A 27 5.34 2.41 1.83
CA VAL A 27 4.14 2.11 2.62
C VAL A 27 3.04 1.51 1.76
N ASN A 28 2.08 0.82 2.39
CA ASN A 28 0.85 0.41 1.71
C ASN A 28 0.08 1.63 1.18
N PRO A 29 -0.89 1.45 0.26
CA PRO A 29 -1.72 2.55 -0.19
C PRO A 29 -2.46 3.21 0.99
N LEU A 30 -2.37 4.54 1.08
CA LEU A 30 -2.99 5.32 2.17
C LEU A 30 -4.37 5.88 1.80
N HIS A 31 -4.94 5.39 0.70
CA HIS A 31 -6.18 5.80 0.08
C HIS A 31 -7.38 5.78 1.04
N ALA A 32 -8.30 6.71 0.84
CA ALA A 32 -9.51 6.82 1.65
C ALA A 32 -10.34 5.53 1.58
N ALA A 33 -10.82 5.08 2.74
CA ALA A 33 -11.86 4.05 2.85
C ALA A 33 -13.19 4.71 3.26
N GLU A 34 -14.20 3.91 3.62
CA GLU A 34 -15.50 4.39 4.05
C GLU A 34 -15.39 5.37 5.23
N PRO A 35 -16.23 6.43 5.27
CA PRO A 35 -16.28 7.37 6.38
C PRO A 35 -17.02 6.80 7.60
N THR A 36 -17.65 5.64 7.42
CA THR A 36 -18.47 4.90 8.39
C THR A 36 -17.85 3.53 8.69
N THR A 37 -18.37 2.85 9.70
CA THR A 37 -18.00 1.45 10.01
C THR A 37 -19.03 0.48 9.39
N PRO A 38 -18.62 -0.73 8.97
CA PRO A 38 -17.24 -1.22 8.97
C PRO A 38 -16.37 -0.50 7.93
N MET A 39 -15.09 -0.27 8.25
CA MET A 39 -14.11 0.25 7.29
C MET A 39 -13.45 -0.90 6.55
N GLU A 40 -13.30 -0.75 5.24
CA GLU A 40 -12.54 -1.66 4.41
C GLU A 40 -11.11 -1.85 4.98
N PRO A 41 -10.73 -3.10 5.35
CA PRO A 41 -9.38 -3.40 5.81
C PRO A 41 -8.36 -3.30 4.67
N SER A 42 -8.71 -3.68 3.44
CA SER A 42 -7.81 -3.69 2.29
C SER A 42 -7.46 -2.29 1.80
N PRO A 43 -6.17 -1.91 1.77
CA PRO A 43 -5.76 -0.65 1.16
C PRO A 43 -5.88 -0.67 -0.37
N TYR A 44 -6.16 -1.84 -0.97
CA TYR A 44 -6.28 -2.04 -2.42
C TYR A 44 -7.72 -1.99 -2.94
N LEU A 45 -8.71 -1.82 -2.05
CA LEU A 45 -10.10 -1.57 -2.43
C LEU A 45 -10.64 -0.26 -1.81
N PRO A 46 -9.98 0.88 -2.04
CA PRO A 46 -10.37 2.14 -1.39
C PRO A 46 -11.64 2.75 -1.98
N THR A 47 -12.28 3.65 -1.23
CA THR A 47 -13.38 4.47 -1.75
C THR A 47 -12.91 5.56 -2.72
N SER A 48 -11.66 6.02 -2.55
CA SER A 48 -11.03 6.98 -3.45
C SER A 48 -9.52 6.80 -3.45
N ARG A 49 -8.89 6.83 -4.63
CA ARG A 49 -7.42 6.81 -4.75
C ARG A 49 -6.79 8.21 -4.67
N ARG A 50 -7.61 9.25 -4.76
CA ARG A 50 -7.13 10.65 -4.70
C ARG A 50 -7.04 11.16 -3.26
N PHE A 51 -7.97 10.74 -2.40
CA PHE A 51 -8.06 11.19 -1.01
C PHE A 51 -7.49 10.16 -0.05
N VAL A 52 -7.16 10.60 1.16
CA VAL A 52 -6.39 9.80 2.13
C VAL A 52 -7.30 9.32 3.26
N ASN A 53 -6.99 8.14 3.82
CA ASN A 53 -7.76 7.55 4.91
C ASN A 53 -7.58 8.33 6.22
N PRO A 54 -8.65 8.92 6.80
CA PRO A 54 -8.56 9.65 8.05
C PRO A 54 -8.24 8.77 9.26
N ILE A 55 -8.27 7.44 9.13
CA ILE A 55 -7.77 6.54 10.17
C ILE A 55 -6.29 6.76 10.46
N TYR A 56 -5.50 7.30 9.53
CA TYR A 56 -4.07 7.55 9.72
C TYR A 56 -3.75 8.88 10.40
N LEU A 57 -4.74 9.71 10.74
CA LEU A 57 -4.48 10.94 11.50
C LEU A 57 -4.00 10.64 12.92
N ARG A 58 -2.91 11.30 13.34
CA ARG A 58 -2.59 11.45 14.76
C ARG A 58 -3.40 12.63 15.31
N VAL A 59 -4.44 12.31 16.08
CA VAL A 59 -5.37 13.31 16.66
C VAL A 59 -4.62 14.36 17.49
N GLU A 60 -3.67 13.92 18.31
CA GLU A 60 -2.88 14.80 19.18
C GLU A 60 -1.87 15.68 18.44
N ALA A 61 -1.59 15.41 17.16
CA ALA A 61 -0.66 16.21 16.35
C ALA A 61 -1.36 17.38 15.61
N ILE A 62 -2.69 17.47 15.69
CA ILE A 62 -3.43 18.60 15.12
C ILE A 62 -3.20 19.83 16.02
N PRO A 63 -2.75 20.99 15.48
CA PRO A 63 -2.44 22.17 16.29
C PRO A 63 -3.58 22.59 17.24
N GLU A 64 -4.82 22.56 16.75
CA GLU A 64 -6.01 22.92 17.51
C GLU A 64 -6.32 21.97 18.69
N TYR A 65 -5.64 20.81 18.79
CA TYR A 65 -5.71 19.95 19.98
C TYR A 65 -5.19 20.64 21.25
N ALA A 66 -4.22 21.55 21.13
CA ALA A 66 -3.65 22.26 22.27
C ALA A 66 -4.69 23.11 23.02
N ASP A 67 -5.59 23.74 22.27
CA ASP A 67 -6.66 24.62 22.78
C ASP A 67 -7.95 23.88 23.14
N LEU A 68 -7.99 22.57 22.93
CA LEU A 68 -9.14 21.75 23.27
C LEU A 68 -9.33 21.68 24.80
N THR A 69 -10.46 22.18 25.29
CA THR A 69 -10.82 22.12 26.72
C THR A 69 -11.05 20.68 27.19
N LYS A 70 -11.61 19.81 26.33
CA LYS A 70 -11.95 18.41 26.65
C LYS A 70 -10.86 17.38 26.30
N ARG A 71 -9.57 17.72 26.45
CA ARG A 71 -8.45 16.80 26.19
C ARG A 71 -8.52 15.49 26.98
N SER A 72 -9.09 15.49 28.19
CA SER A 72 -9.32 14.25 28.96
C SER A 72 -10.18 13.24 28.20
N LYS A 73 -11.20 13.71 27.48
CA LYS A 73 -12.07 12.83 26.70
C LYS A 73 -11.35 12.14 25.55
N VAL A 74 -10.43 12.85 24.90
CA VAL A 74 -9.57 12.27 23.85
C VAL A 74 -8.65 11.20 24.42
N ARG A 75 -8.05 11.45 25.60
CA ARG A 75 -7.22 10.46 26.30
C ARG A 75 -8.03 9.22 26.70
N GLU A 76 -9.23 9.39 27.24
CA GLU A 76 -10.14 8.27 27.57
C GLU A 76 -10.41 7.40 26.34
N LEU A 77 -10.82 8.01 25.22
CA LEU A 77 -11.09 7.29 23.96
C LEU A 77 -9.86 6.51 23.46
N ARG A 78 -8.68 7.13 23.53
CA ARG A 78 -7.42 6.47 23.17
C ARG A 78 -7.13 5.28 24.08
N ASP A 79 -7.28 5.46 25.39
CA ASP A 79 -6.91 4.46 26.38
C ASP A 79 -7.88 3.26 26.33
N GLU A 80 -9.16 3.49 26.02
CA GLU A 80 -10.15 2.45 25.72
C GLU A 80 -9.73 1.60 24.50
N VAL A 81 -9.39 2.25 23.38
CA VAL A 81 -8.92 1.55 22.17
C VAL A 81 -7.63 0.78 22.44
N ARG A 82 -6.66 1.38 23.16
CA ARG A 82 -5.40 0.70 23.52
C ARG A 82 -5.64 -0.53 24.41
N LYS A 83 -6.58 -0.43 25.36
CA LYS A 83 -6.95 -1.58 26.21
C LYS A 83 -7.59 -2.69 25.40
N ARG A 84 -8.40 -2.37 24.39
CA ARG A 84 -8.98 -3.34 23.46
C ARG A 84 -7.92 -3.97 22.57
N ALA A 85 -7.07 -3.16 21.93
CA ALA A 85 -6.00 -3.64 21.06
C ALA A 85 -5.04 -4.62 21.76
N ARG A 86 -4.76 -4.43 23.06
CA ARG A 86 -3.94 -5.36 23.86
C ARG A 86 -4.57 -6.73 24.11
N LYS A 87 -5.88 -6.89 23.86
CA LYS A 87 -6.65 -8.12 24.11
C LYS A 87 -6.98 -8.89 22.84
N HIS A 88 -6.81 -8.29 21.67
CA HIS A 88 -7.12 -8.90 20.39
C HIS A 88 -5.83 -9.12 19.61
N ASP A 89 -5.75 -10.25 18.92
CA ASP A 89 -4.62 -10.59 18.05
C ASP A 89 -4.78 -10.03 16.62
N SER A 90 -5.61 -9.00 16.47
CA SER A 90 -5.96 -8.40 15.19
C SER A 90 -6.19 -6.90 15.34
N ILE A 91 -5.91 -6.15 14.27
CA ILE A 91 -6.08 -4.71 14.19
C ILE A 91 -7.57 -4.37 14.04
N ASP A 92 -8.14 -3.78 15.09
CA ASP A 92 -9.53 -3.32 15.12
C ASP A 92 -9.65 -1.89 14.56
N ARG A 93 -9.83 -1.81 13.24
CA ARG A 93 -9.95 -0.54 12.50
C ARG A 93 -11.21 0.22 12.88
N ASP A 94 -12.33 -0.46 13.08
CA ASP A 94 -13.62 0.16 13.41
C ASP A 94 -13.61 0.82 14.79
N ALA A 95 -13.04 0.15 15.80
CA ALA A 95 -12.90 0.73 17.13
C ALA A 95 -11.95 1.93 17.12
N SER A 96 -10.84 1.84 16.37
CA SER A 96 -9.90 2.94 16.16
C SER A 96 -10.59 4.14 15.50
N TRP A 97 -11.26 3.93 14.37
CA TRP A 97 -11.93 5.00 13.64
C TRP A 97 -13.07 5.63 14.43
N SER A 98 -13.90 4.81 15.08
CA SER A 98 -14.98 5.30 15.95
C SER A 98 -14.47 6.22 17.06
N ALA A 99 -13.32 5.90 17.66
CA ALA A 99 -12.69 6.73 18.68
C ALA A 99 -12.04 8.00 18.08
N LYS A 100 -11.25 7.86 17.01
CA LYS A 100 -10.61 8.98 16.32
C LYS A 100 -11.65 9.96 15.82
N ARG A 101 -12.70 9.52 15.14
CA ARG A 101 -13.79 10.36 14.63
C ARG A 101 -14.48 11.17 15.73
N LYS A 102 -14.75 10.58 16.90
CA LYS A 102 -15.30 11.31 18.06
C LYS A 102 -14.35 12.40 18.53
N ALA A 103 -13.06 12.12 18.64
CA ALA A 103 -12.06 13.10 19.04
C ALA A 103 -11.88 14.22 17.99
N LEU A 104 -11.81 13.85 16.71
CA LEU A 104 -11.67 14.77 15.58
C LEU A 104 -12.86 15.74 15.49
N LYS A 105 -14.10 15.28 15.75
CA LYS A 105 -15.27 16.18 15.84
C LYS A 105 -15.19 17.18 16.99
N LEU A 106 -14.48 16.86 18.08
CA LEU A 106 -14.24 17.82 19.16
C LEU A 106 -13.22 18.88 18.72
N ILE A 107 -12.18 18.48 18.00
CA ILE A 107 -11.10 19.36 17.53
C ILE A 107 -11.59 20.27 16.39
N HIS A 108 -12.39 19.77 15.46
CA HIS A 108 -12.94 20.55 14.34
C HIS A 108 -13.75 21.78 14.79
N ARG A 109 -14.32 21.73 16.00
CA ARG A 109 -15.07 22.83 16.63
C ARG A 109 -14.19 23.85 17.35
N VAL A 110 -12.91 23.58 17.52
CA VAL A 110 -11.96 24.53 18.10
C VAL A 110 -11.69 25.60 17.04
N GLU A 111 -11.75 26.86 17.44
CA GLU A 111 -11.48 27.99 16.55
C GLU A 111 -10.03 27.92 16.06
N ARG A 112 -9.86 27.98 14.74
CA ARG A 112 -8.54 28.05 14.11
C ARG A 112 -7.98 29.45 14.21
N THR A 113 -6.67 29.57 14.36
CA THR A 113 -6.01 30.87 14.20
C THR A 113 -6.23 31.41 12.78
N ALA A 114 -6.14 32.73 12.60
CA ALA A 114 -6.33 33.36 11.29
C ALA A 114 -5.41 32.78 10.20
N GLY A 115 -4.15 32.46 10.54
CA GLY A 115 -3.21 31.84 9.60
C GLY A 115 -3.62 30.41 9.21
N ARG A 116 -4.11 29.62 10.17
CA ARG A 116 -4.63 28.26 9.92
C ARG A 116 -5.89 28.29 9.07
N GLU A 117 -6.77 29.26 9.30
CA GLU A 117 -7.96 29.44 8.46
C GLU A 117 -7.60 29.80 7.02
N LEU A 118 -6.65 30.71 6.81
CA LEU A 118 -6.14 31.03 5.47
C LEU A 118 -5.53 29.81 4.77
N ALA A 119 -4.74 29.00 5.49
CA ALA A 119 -4.16 27.77 4.95
C ALA A 119 -5.24 26.74 4.57
N TYR A 120 -6.28 26.61 5.39
CA TYR A 120 -7.41 25.73 5.07
C TYR A 120 -8.18 26.20 3.83
N GLN A 121 -8.45 27.51 3.69
CA GLN A 121 -9.09 28.03 2.49
C GLN A 121 -8.22 27.83 1.24
N ALA A 122 -6.90 28.02 1.34
CA ALA A 122 -5.97 27.75 0.24
C ALA A 122 -5.99 26.26 -0.18
N PHE A 123 -6.04 25.34 0.78
CA PHE A 123 -6.21 23.91 0.51
C PHE A 123 -7.52 23.63 -0.24
N ARG A 124 -8.64 24.21 0.21
CA ARG A 124 -9.94 24.06 -0.45
C ARG A 124 -9.93 24.59 -1.88
N THR A 125 -9.32 25.75 -2.12
CA THR A 125 -9.16 26.29 -3.48
C THR A 125 -8.29 25.40 -4.36
N ARG A 126 -7.20 24.85 -3.83
CA ARG A 126 -6.28 23.95 -4.55
C ARG A 126 -6.97 22.66 -4.97
N GLU A 127 -7.72 22.02 -4.08
CA GLU A 127 -8.35 20.74 -4.37
C GLU A 127 -9.67 20.88 -5.16
N GLY A 128 -10.37 22.00 -4.99
CA GLY A 128 -11.52 22.40 -5.79
C GLY A 128 -12.69 21.41 -5.72
N LYS A 129 -13.40 21.28 -6.86
CA LYS A 129 -14.64 20.47 -6.96
C LYS A 129 -14.47 19.02 -6.49
N ALA A 130 -13.33 18.40 -6.78
CA ALA A 130 -13.11 17.01 -6.38
C ALA A 130 -13.14 16.82 -4.85
N LEU A 131 -12.62 17.79 -4.08
CA LEU A 131 -12.73 17.77 -2.61
C LEU A 131 -14.17 17.99 -2.16
N ASP A 132 -14.89 18.87 -2.84
CA ASP A 132 -16.30 19.14 -2.56
C ASP A 132 -17.18 17.92 -2.80
N ASP A 133 -16.97 17.22 -3.93
CA ASP A 133 -17.67 16.00 -4.30
C ASP A 133 -17.34 14.87 -3.29
N PHE A 134 -16.06 14.65 -2.98
CA PHE A 134 -15.65 13.65 -1.99
C PHE A 134 -16.26 13.92 -0.61
N ALA A 135 -16.20 15.16 -0.13
CA ALA A 135 -16.76 15.52 1.16
C ALA A 135 -18.29 15.43 1.19
N ALA A 136 -18.97 15.76 0.09
CA ALA A 136 -20.40 15.58 -0.07
C ALA A 136 -20.78 14.09 -0.04
N TRP A 137 -20.04 13.25 -0.79
CA TRP A 137 -20.20 11.80 -0.75
C TRP A 137 -20.02 11.26 0.67
N CYS A 138 -18.99 11.68 1.40
CA CYS A 138 -18.78 11.22 2.76
C CYS A 138 -19.93 11.59 3.71
N ALA A 139 -20.47 12.80 3.58
CA ALA A 139 -21.62 13.25 4.38
C ALA A 139 -22.94 12.55 3.98
N LEU A 140 -23.10 12.20 2.70
CA LEU A 140 -24.21 11.38 2.23
C LEU A 140 -24.10 9.94 2.73
N ALA A 141 -22.91 9.35 2.68
CA ALA A 141 -22.61 8.01 3.19
C ALA A 141 -22.86 7.90 4.69
N ASP A 142 -22.50 8.94 5.46
CA ASP A 142 -22.82 9.05 6.89
C ASP A 142 -24.34 8.92 7.18
N ARG A 143 -25.20 9.30 6.23
CA ARG A 143 -26.66 9.33 6.38
C ARG A 143 -27.36 8.13 5.76
N HIS A 144 -26.86 7.66 4.62
CA HIS A 144 -27.54 6.67 3.77
C HIS A 144 -26.79 5.34 3.65
N GLY A 145 -25.60 5.22 4.27
CA GLY A 145 -24.67 4.12 4.04
C GLY A 145 -23.77 4.39 2.82
N ALA A 146 -22.64 3.67 2.74
CA ALA A 146 -21.64 3.90 1.69
C ALA A 146 -22.13 3.55 0.28
N ASP A 147 -23.11 2.65 0.14
CA ASP A 147 -23.65 2.27 -1.16
C ASP A 147 -24.56 3.33 -1.77
N TRP A 148 -23.98 4.14 -2.66
CA TRP A 148 -24.67 5.23 -3.35
C TRP A 148 -25.79 4.76 -4.27
N HIS A 149 -25.78 3.51 -4.73
CA HIS A 149 -26.86 2.94 -5.53
C HIS A 149 -28.16 2.81 -4.72
N GLN A 150 -28.08 2.77 -3.39
CA GLN A 150 -29.24 2.72 -2.49
C GLN A 150 -29.75 4.10 -2.07
N TRP A 151 -29.04 5.18 -2.44
CA TRP A 151 -29.46 6.53 -2.09
C TRP A 151 -30.72 6.93 -2.85
N PRO A 152 -31.47 7.96 -2.39
CA PRO A 152 -32.50 8.59 -3.20
C PRO A 152 -31.95 8.95 -4.59
N GLU A 153 -32.70 8.65 -5.64
CA GLU A 153 -32.27 8.80 -7.04
C GLU A 153 -31.66 10.17 -7.33
N ALA A 154 -32.29 11.23 -6.81
CA ALA A 154 -31.81 12.60 -6.98
C ALA A 154 -30.42 12.88 -6.39
N LEU A 155 -29.85 12.00 -5.55
CA LEU A 155 -28.53 12.14 -4.92
C LEU A 155 -27.46 11.22 -5.54
N ARG A 156 -27.83 10.37 -6.50
CA ARG A 156 -26.93 9.38 -7.11
C ARG A 156 -25.95 9.98 -8.12
N HIS A 157 -26.17 11.22 -8.56
CA HIS A 157 -25.25 11.92 -9.44
C HIS A 157 -24.65 13.15 -8.74
N PRO A 158 -23.32 13.33 -8.73
CA PRO A 158 -22.66 14.44 -8.05
C PRO A 158 -23.14 15.81 -8.55
N ASP A 159 -23.35 15.96 -9.85
CA ASP A 159 -23.81 17.23 -10.44
C ASP A 159 -25.32 17.51 -10.30
N SER A 160 -26.05 16.66 -9.58
CA SER A 160 -27.46 16.90 -9.35
C SER A 160 -27.69 18.13 -8.45
N PRO A 161 -28.71 18.96 -8.73
CA PRO A 161 -29.05 20.09 -7.84
C PRO A 161 -29.42 19.68 -6.41
N ALA A 162 -29.81 18.41 -6.20
CA ALA A 162 -30.14 17.92 -4.86
C ALA A 162 -28.89 17.70 -4.00
N VAL A 163 -27.75 17.32 -4.59
CA VAL A 163 -26.47 17.21 -3.89
C VAL A 163 -26.00 18.59 -3.42
N ALA A 164 -26.10 19.62 -4.26
CA ALA A 164 -25.77 20.99 -3.86
C ALA A 164 -26.65 21.46 -2.68
N ARG A 165 -27.98 21.27 -2.76
CA ARG A 165 -28.90 21.59 -1.65
C ARG A 165 -28.61 20.79 -0.39
N PHE A 166 -28.19 19.53 -0.53
CA PHE A 166 -27.77 18.71 0.59
C PHE A 166 -26.51 19.29 1.24
N ALA A 167 -25.50 19.62 0.44
CA ALA A 167 -24.25 20.20 0.93
C ALA A 167 -24.47 21.52 1.67
N ASP A 168 -25.35 22.39 1.16
CA ASP A 168 -25.74 23.64 1.84
C ASP A 168 -26.46 23.37 3.17
N LYS A 169 -27.42 22.44 3.16
CA LYS A 169 -28.20 22.08 4.35
C LYS A 169 -27.34 21.43 5.44
N TYR A 170 -26.31 20.68 5.05
CA TYR A 170 -25.42 19.94 5.95
C TYR A 170 -23.98 20.45 5.89
N ALA A 171 -23.79 21.76 5.76
CA ALA A 171 -22.49 22.40 5.54
C ALA A 171 -21.41 22.03 6.57
N GLU A 172 -21.74 21.97 7.87
CA GLU A 172 -20.79 21.55 8.92
C GLU A 172 -20.31 20.10 8.73
N ALA A 173 -21.20 19.20 8.31
CA ALA A 173 -20.86 17.79 8.11
C ALA A 173 -19.98 17.60 6.87
N VAL A 174 -20.26 18.33 5.78
CA VAL A 174 -19.40 18.34 4.59
C VAL A 174 -18.05 18.98 4.92
N ASP A 175 -18.04 20.13 5.61
CA ASP A 175 -16.80 20.81 6.01
C ASP A 175 -15.92 19.93 6.91
N PHE A 176 -16.51 19.14 7.81
CA PHE A 176 -15.75 18.19 8.62
C PHE A 176 -14.90 17.24 7.75
N HIS A 177 -15.47 16.69 6.67
CA HIS A 177 -14.75 15.78 5.76
C HIS A 177 -13.69 16.51 4.92
N ARG A 178 -13.96 17.76 4.50
CA ARG A 178 -12.94 18.61 3.85
C ARG A 178 -11.76 18.88 4.80
N TRP A 179 -12.07 19.22 6.04
CA TRP A 179 -11.09 19.51 7.07
C TRP A 179 -10.24 18.28 7.41
N LEU A 180 -10.82 17.08 7.43
CA LEU A 180 -10.05 15.84 7.61
C LEU A 180 -8.97 15.66 6.53
N GLN A 181 -9.31 15.89 5.26
CA GLN A 181 -8.35 15.80 4.16
C GLN A 181 -7.25 16.88 4.27
N TRP A 182 -7.58 18.07 4.75
CA TRP A 182 -6.57 19.10 5.02
C TRP A 182 -5.62 18.71 6.15
N GLN A 183 -6.12 18.11 7.25
CA GLN A 183 -5.23 17.61 8.32
C GLN A 183 -4.31 16.49 7.83
N LEU A 184 -4.80 15.63 6.92
CA LEU A 184 -3.99 14.58 6.29
C LEU A 184 -2.91 15.16 5.39
N ASP A 185 -3.26 16.18 4.58
CA ASP A 185 -2.31 16.92 3.74
C ASP A 185 -1.16 17.50 4.58
N ASP A 186 -1.48 18.12 5.72
CA ASP A 186 -0.52 18.73 6.64
C ASP A 186 0.39 17.67 7.32
N GLN A 187 -0.19 16.57 7.80
CA GLN A 187 0.59 15.50 8.45
C GLN A 187 1.45 14.71 7.45
N LEU A 188 0.99 14.48 6.22
CA LEU A 188 1.79 13.86 5.16
C LEU A 188 2.96 14.76 4.73
N ALA A 189 2.71 16.07 4.56
CA ALA A 189 3.77 17.04 4.30
C ALA A 189 4.81 17.02 5.42
N GLY A 190 4.36 16.96 6.68
CA GLY A 190 5.21 16.83 7.86
C GLY A 190 6.08 15.57 7.83
N ALA A 191 5.49 14.41 7.51
CA ALA A 191 6.19 13.13 7.43
C ALA A 191 7.28 13.14 6.35
N GLN A 192 6.95 13.58 5.13
CA GLN A 192 7.91 13.68 4.04
C GLN A 192 9.05 14.64 4.36
N SER A 193 8.70 15.81 4.91
CA SER A 193 9.69 16.82 5.30
C SER A 193 10.64 16.32 6.40
N ALA A 194 10.13 15.54 7.36
CA ALA A 194 10.94 14.92 8.40
C ALA A 194 11.86 13.81 7.85
N ALA A 195 11.35 12.97 6.95
CA ALA A 195 12.12 11.91 6.29
C ALA A 195 13.31 12.47 5.51
N VAL A 196 13.08 13.51 4.68
CA VAL A 196 14.16 14.16 3.91
C VAL A 196 15.19 14.83 4.83
N ARG A 197 14.75 15.53 5.89
CA ARG A 197 15.67 16.11 6.89
C ARG A 197 16.49 15.07 7.66
N ALA A 198 15.97 13.85 7.81
CA ALA A 198 16.69 12.75 8.42
C ALA A 198 17.74 12.12 7.48
N GLY A 199 17.88 12.62 6.25
CA GLY A 199 18.89 12.19 5.28
C GLY A 199 18.37 11.26 4.18
N MET A 200 17.07 10.97 4.14
CA MET A 200 16.49 10.16 3.07
C MET A 200 16.52 10.89 1.72
N ALA A 201 17.02 10.23 0.68
CA ALA A 201 17.09 10.81 -0.66
C ALA A 201 15.71 10.97 -1.31
N LEU A 202 14.79 10.01 -1.10
CA LEU A 202 13.41 10.05 -1.59
C LEU A 202 12.42 10.35 -0.47
N GLY A 203 12.67 9.85 0.74
CA GLY A 203 11.72 9.97 1.85
C GLY A 203 10.60 8.94 1.75
N ILE A 204 9.34 9.36 1.85
CA ILE A 204 8.20 8.45 1.73
C ILE A 204 8.02 8.05 0.26
N MET A 205 7.86 6.75 0.03
CA MET A 205 7.38 6.19 -1.23
C MET A 205 5.95 5.71 -1.02
N ALA A 206 5.01 6.33 -1.74
CA ALA A 206 3.60 5.95 -1.70
C ALA A 206 3.36 4.68 -2.53
N ASP A 207 2.19 4.08 -2.37
CA ASP A 207 1.72 2.97 -3.20
C ASP A 207 0.32 3.29 -3.75
N LEU A 208 0.13 3.06 -5.04
CA LEU A 208 -1.08 3.37 -5.79
C LEU A 208 -1.79 2.09 -6.19
N ALA A 209 -2.90 1.80 -5.50
CA ALA A 209 -3.82 0.72 -5.85
C ALA A 209 -4.39 0.85 -7.29
N VAL A 210 -4.75 -0.31 -7.85
CA VAL A 210 -5.28 -0.46 -9.22
C VAL A 210 -6.59 0.29 -9.44
N GLY A 211 -7.51 0.23 -8.47
CA GLY A 211 -8.87 0.72 -8.62
C GLY A 211 -9.51 1.16 -7.31
N VAL A 212 -10.84 1.24 -7.32
CA VAL A 212 -11.67 1.72 -6.20
C VAL A 212 -12.82 0.76 -5.95
N HIS A 213 -13.40 0.81 -4.77
CA HIS A 213 -14.63 0.09 -4.44
C HIS A 213 -15.78 0.58 -5.36
N PRO A 214 -16.61 -0.30 -5.94
CA PRO A 214 -17.68 0.08 -6.88
C PRO A 214 -18.76 0.98 -6.25
N ASN A 215 -18.92 0.88 -4.94
CA ASN A 215 -19.81 1.73 -4.15
C ASN A 215 -19.12 2.98 -3.60
N GLY A 216 -17.86 3.22 -3.95
CA GLY A 216 -17.03 4.25 -3.36
C GLY A 216 -17.29 5.67 -3.85
N ALA A 217 -16.55 6.61 -3.28
CA ALA A 217 -16.60 8.03 -3.58
C ALA A 217 -16.18 8.33 -5.02
N ASP A 218 -15.08 7.73 -5.48
CA ASP A 218 -14.63 7.90 -6.85
C ASP A 218 -15.59 7.21 -7.83
N ALA A 219 -16.17 6.05 -7.48
CA ALA A 219 -17.16 5.40 -8.32
C ALA A 219 -18.44 6.23 -8.50
N TRP A 220 -18.86 6.96 -7.47
CA TRP A 220 -19.97 7.92 -7.54
C TRP A 220 -19.60 9.21 -8.28
N ALA A 221 -18.43 9.79 -7.95
CA ALA A 221 -18.01 11.09 -8.50
C ALA A 221 -17.59 10.99 -9.97
N LEU A 222 -17.05 9.84 -10.39
CA LEU A 222 -16.47 9.59 -11.71
C LEU A 222 -17.27 8.56 -12.50
N GLN A 223 -18.55 8.37 -12.18
CA GLN A 223 -19.38 7.31 -12.77
C GLN A 223 -19.50 7.38 -14.30
N ASP A 224 -19.38 8.58 -14.89
CA ASP A 224 -19.47 8.77 -16.34
C ASP A 224 -18.20 8.35 -17.10
N ILE A 225 -17.07 8.25 -16.39
CA ILE A 225 -15.76 7.91 -16.97
C ILE A 225 -15.25 6.53 -16.53
N LEU A 226 -16.03 5.82 -15.72
CA LEU A 226 -15.79 4.44 -15.31
C LEU A 226 -16.75 3.50 -16.06
N ALA A 227 -16.31 2.27 -16.31
CA ALA A 227 -17.16 1.24 -16.87
C ALA A 227 -17.94 0.53 -15.75
N LEU A 228 -19.05 1.14 -15.31
CA LEU A 228 -19.95 0.52 -14.34
C LEU A 228 -20.59 -0.77 -14.94
N GLY A 229 -20.74 -1.81 -14.12
CA GLY A 229 -21.20 -3.13 -14.58
C GLY A 229 -20.10 -4.03 -15.14
N VAL A 230 -18.84 -3.59 -15.06
CA VAL A 230 -17.64 -4.38 -15.33
C VAL A 230 -16.72 -4.28 -14.12
N THR A 231 -16.01 -5.37 -13.81
CA THR A 231 -14.97 -5.40 -12.79
C THR A 231 -13.61 -5.70 -13.40
N ALA A 232 -12.56 -5.13 -12.83
CA ALA A 232 -11.18 -5.47 -13.12
C ALA A 232 -10.79 -6.74 -12.39
N GLY A 233 -9.89 -7.51 -13.00
CA GLY A 233 -9.38 -8.73 -12.41
C GLY A 233 -8.10 -9.23 -13.07
N ALA A 234 -7.87 -10.53 -12.96
CA ALA A 234 -6.82 -11.25 -13.66
C ALA A 234 -7.37 -12.54 -14.27
N PRO A 235 -6.89 -12.96 -15.46
CA PRO A 235 -7.21 -14.28 -15.98
C PRO A 235 -6.59 -15.37 -15.10
N PRO A 236 -7.02 -16.63 -15.25
CA PRO A 236 -6.32 -17.78 -14.66
C PRO A 236 -4.82 -17.77 -14.97
N ASP A 237 -4.00 -18.00 -13.94
CA ASP A 237 -2.55 -18.13 -14.07
C ASP A 237 -2.00 -19.30 -13.22
N GLU A 238 -0.67 -19.47 -13.22
CA GLU A 238 0.02 -20.56 -12.51
C GLU A 238 -0.19 -20.51 -10.98
N TYR A 239 -0.49 -19.33 -10.41
CA TYR A 239 -0.65 -19.11 -8.98
C TYR A 239 -2.12 -19.08 -8.55
N ASN A 240 -3.01 -18.58 -9.40
CA ASN A 240 -4.46 -18.49 -9.22
C ASN A 240 -5.18 -19.10 -10.44
N GLN A 241 -5.35 -20.42 -10.42
CA GLN A 241 -5.94 -21.18 -11.53
C GLN A 241 -7.42 -20.86 -11.80
N LEU A 242 -8.11 -20.18 -10.88
CA LEU A 242 -9.50 -19.73 -11.06
C LEU A 242 -9.60 -18.31 -11.64
N GLY A 243 -8.46 -17.63 -11.85
CA GLY A 243 -8.42 -16.19 -12.07
C GLY A 243 -8.83 -15.41 -10.83
N GLN A 244 -8.94 -14.09 -10.96
CA GLN A 244 -9.28 -13.20 -9.85
C GLN A 244 -10.27 -12.15 -10.32
N ASP A 245 -11.29 -11.87 -9.51
CA ASP A 245 -12.14 -10.69 -9.62
C ASP A 245 -11.78 -9.74 -8.48
N TRP A 246 -11.28 -8.55 -8.82
CA TRP A 246 -10.89 -7.54 -7.84
C TRP A 246 -12.03 -6.56 -7.53
N SER A 247 -13.21 -6.74 -8.13
CA SER A 247 -14.45 -5.95 -7.96
C SER A 247 -14.41 -4.48 -8.42
N GLN A 248 -13.25 -3.98 -8.82
CA GLN A 248 -13.03 -2.56 -9.11
C GLN A 248 -13.61 -2.17 -10.48
N PRO A 249 -14.42 -1.12 -10.61
CA PRO A 249 -14.84 -0.63 -11.92
C PRO A 249 -13.63 -0.02 -12.65
N PRO A 250 -13.28 -0.50 -13.86
CA PRO A 250 -12.15 0.03 -14.59
C PRO A 250 -12.48 1.39 -15.24
N TRP A 251 -11.46 2.18 -15.56
CA TRP A 251 -11.62 3.36 -16.40
C TRP A 251 -12.23 3.00 -17.76
N ARG A 252 -13.20 3.76 -18.25
CA ARG A 252 -13.67 3.61 -19.63
C ARG A 252 -12.65 4.30 -20.56
N PRO A 253 -11.89 3.58 -21.40
CA PRO A 253 -10.74 4.18 -22.09
C PRO A 253 -11.11 5.36 -22.99
N ASP A 254 -12.25 5.27 -23.67
CA ASP A 254 -12.77 6.32 -24.55
C ASP A 254 -13.22 7.58 -23.78
N GLN A 255 -13.89 7.41 -22.63
CA GLN A 255 -14.32 8.56 -21.82
C GLN A 255 -13.17 9.20 -21.05
N LEU A 256 -12.18 8.42 -20.62
CA LEU A 256 -10.99 8.97 -20.00
C LEU A 256 -10.21 9.85 -20.99
N ALA A 257 -10.14 9.44 -22.25
CA ALA A 257 -9.54 10.24 -23.33
C ALA A 257 -10.37 11.50 -23.64
N GLU A 258 -11.70 11.41 -23.73
CA GLU A 258 -12.59 12.57 -23.91
C GLU A 258 -12.50 13.57 -22.74
N ALA A 259 -12.26 13.07 -21.53
CA ALA A 259 -11.98 13.88 -20.34
C ALA A 259 -10.52 14.37 -20.26
N GLU A 260 -9.76 14.27 -21.37
CA GLU A 260 -8.36 14.68 -21.50
C GLU A 260 -7.44 14.10 -20.40
N TYR A 261 -7.76 12.91 -19.89
CA TYR A 261 -7.08 12.22 -18.79
C TYR A 261 -6.98 13.04 -17.49
N GLN A 262 -7.74 14.13 -17.33
CA GLN A 262 -7.63 15.02 -16.17
C GLN A 262 -7.84 14.29 -14.82
N PRO A 263 -8.80 13.37 -14.68
CA PRO A 263 -9.00 12.62 -13.43
C PRO A 263 -7.81 11.72 -13.10
N PHE A 264 -7.23 11.05 -14.09
CA PHE A 264 -6.04 10.22 -13.92
C PHE A 264 -4.81 11.06 -13.56
N ARG A 265 -4.59 12.19 -14.25
CA ARG A 265 -3.51 13.11 -13.92
C ARG A 265 -3.64 13.68 -12.51
N ALA A 266 -4.84 14.10 -12.10
CA ALA A 266 -5.10 14.63 -10.77
C ALA A 266 -4.84 13.57 -9.67
N LEU A 267 -5.15 12.31 -9.94
CA LEU A 267 -4.80 11.18 -9.08
C LEU A 267 -3.28 11.05 -8.90
N ILE A 268 -2.50 11.00 -9.99
CA ILE A 268 -1.04 10.88 -9.92
C ILE A 268 -0.42 12.07 -9.16
N GLN A 269 -0.91 13.29 -9.42
CA GLN A 269 -0.49 14.50 -8.70
C GLN A 269 -0.77 14.42 -7.20
N ALA A 270 -1.94 13.89 -6.81
CA ALA A 270 -2.31 13.79 -5.41
C ALA A 270 -1.42 12.82 -4.64
N VAL A 271 -1.12 11.65 -5.23
CA VAL A 271 -0.27 10.62 -4.60
C VAL A 271 1.18 11.09 -4.46
N LEU A 272 1.70 11.81 -5.47
CA LEU A 272 3.08 12.29 -5.46
C LEU A 272 3.32 13.57 -4.65
N ARG A 273 2.26 14.26 -4.20
CA ARG A 273 2.37 15.58 -3.58
C ARG A 273 3.32 15.62 -2.38
N HIS A 274 3.31 14.56 -1.56
CA HIS A 274 4.09 14.43 -0.33
C HIS A 274 4.92 13.15 -0.33
N ALA A 275 5.43 12.74 -1.50
CA ALA A 275 6.23 11.53 -1.64
C ALA A 275 7.38 11.74 -2.64
N GLY A 276 8.55 11.19 -2.35
CA GLY A 276 9.67 11.16 -3.31
C GLY A 276 9.63 9.94 -4.24
N GLY A 277 8.59 9.11 -4.13
CA GLY A 277 8.34 8.05 -5.08
C GLY A 277 6.93 7.49 -4.98
N VAL A 278 6.55 6.73 -6.00
CA VAL A 278 5.30 5.96 -6.04
C VAL A 278 5.56 4.57 -6.59
N ARG A 279 5.09 3.55 -5.88
CA ARG A 279 4.84 2.22 -6.43
C ARG A 279 3.46 2.24 -7.09
N ILE A 280 3.36 1.84 -8.35
CA ILE A 280 2.10 1.67 -9.05
C ILE A 280 1.80 0.18 -9.09
N ASP A 281 0.77 -0.22 -8.35
CA ASP A 281 0.27 -1.58 -8.33
C ASP A 281 -0.30 -1.96 -9.70
N HIS A 282 0.02 -3.17 -10.17
CA HIS A 282 -0.36 -3.67 -11.48
C HIS A 282 -0.16 -2.63 -12.60
N ILE A 283 1.08 -2.16 -12.80
CA ILE A 283 1.36 -1.10 -13.80
C ILE A 283 0.95 -1.52 -15.22
N ILE A 284 0.87 -2.83 -15.45
CA ILE A 284 0.36 -3.44 -16.68
C ILE A 284 -1.06 -3.00 -17.00
N GLY A 285 -1.87 -2.68 -15.98
CA GLY A 285 -3.21 -2.11 -16.11
C GLY A 285 -3.27 -0.79 -16.88
N LEU A 286 -2.14 -0.08 -17.01
CA LEU A 286 -2.01 1.13 -17.84
C LEU A 286 -1.82 0.83 -19.34
N PHE A 287 -1.64 -0.44 -19.70
CA PHE A 287 -1.55 -0.94 -21.07
C PHE A 287 -2.79 -1.72 -21.48
N ARG A 288 -3.20 -2.64 -20.61
CA ARG A 288 -4.41 -3.45 -20.77
C ARG A 288 -4.85 -3.94 -19.41
N LEU A 289 -6.17 -4.11 -19.24
CA LEU A 289 -6.73 -4.64 -18.00
C LEU A 289 -7.73 -5.74 -18.35
N TRP A 290 -7.75 -6.80 -17.53
CA TRP A 290 -8.70 -7.89 -17.69
C TRP A 290 -10.06 -7.45 -17.15
N TRP A 291 -11.04 -7.33 -18.04
CA TRP A 291 -12.40 -6.90 -17.75
C TRP A 291 -13.31 -8.11 -17.64
N ILE A 292 -14.05 -8.18 -16.53
CA ILE A 292 -15.02 -9.23 -16.24
C ILE A 292 -16.40 -8.57 -16.19
N PRO A 293 -17.37 -8.96 -17.04
CA PRO A 293 -18.73 -8.49 -16.90
C PRO A 293 -19.30 -8.85 -15.52
N GLN A 294 -20.01 -7.93 -14.88
CA GLN A 294 -20.56 -8.17 -13.55
C GLN A 294 -21.44 -9.44 -13.52
N GLY A 295 -21.12 -10.35 -12.59
CA GLY A 295 -21.81 -11.63 -12.43
C GLY A 295 -21.24 -12.79 -13.26
N ALA A 296 -20.24 -12.53 -14.12
CA ALA A 296 -19.48 -13.56 -14.82
C ALA A 296 -18.30 -14.07 -13.98
N LEU A 297 -17.75 -15.23 -14.35
CA LEU A 297 -16.54 -15.76 -13.72
C LEU A 297 -15.28 -15.05 -14.26
N PRO A 298 -14.16 -15.02 -13.49
CA PRO A 298 -12.90 -14.45 -13.99
C PRO A 298 -12.39 -15.10 -15.29
N THR A 299 -12.74 -16.36 -15.53
CA THR A 299 -12.45 -17.11 -16.77
C THR A 299 -13.18 -16.58 -18.01
N GLU A 300 -14.22 -15.77 -17.82
CA GLU A 300 -15.09 -15.24 -18.88
C GLU A 300 -14.77 -13.76 -19.21
N GLY A 301 -13.69 -13.23 -18.65
CA GLY A 301 -13.23 -11.88 -18.95
C GLY A 301 -12.48 -11.76 -20.28
N THR A 302 -12.02 -10.54 -20.59
CA THR A 302 -11.15 -10.27 -21.74
C THR A 302 -10.25 -9.06 -21.48
N TYR A 303 -9.14 -8.95 -22.22
CA TYR A 303 -8.29 -7.76 -22.13
C TYR A 303 -8.90 -6.59 -22.90
N VAL A 304 -9.05 -5.46 -22.21
CA VAL A 304 -9.34 -4.15 -22.81
C VAL A 304 -8.07 -3.32 -22.79
N ARG A 305 -7.71 -2.73 -23.94
CA ARG A 305 -6.50 -1.92 -24.10
C ARG A 305 -6.71 -0.49 -23.65
N TYR A 306 -5.65 0.09 -23.10
CA TYR A 306 -5.52 1.50 -22.76
C TYR A 306 -4.49 2.17 -23.66
N ASP A 307 -4.62 3.49 -23.80
CA ASP A 307 -3.58 4.32 -24.39
C ASP A 307 -2.41 4.48 -23.38
N HIS A 308 -1.51 3.50 -23.40
CA HIS A 308 -0.32 3.48 -22.57
C HIS A 308 0.64 4.65 -22.87
N GLU A 309 0.62 5.22 -24.08
CA GLU A 309 1.45 6.39 -24.38
C GLU A 309 0.98 7.60 -23.58
N ALA A 310 -0.34 7.82 -23.55
CA ALA A 310 -0.93 8.85 -22.72
C ALA A 310 -0.75 8.56 -21.22
N MET A 311 -1.13 7.35 -20.76
CA MET A 311 -1.14 7.04 -19.33
C MET A 311 0.27 6.97 -18.71
N ILE A 312 1.20 6.25 -19.33
CA ILE A 312 2.61 6.23 -18.85
C ILE A 312 3.27 7.59 -19.04
N GLY A 313 2.95 8.31 -20.13
CA GLY A 313 3.42 9.67 -20.34
C GLY A 313 3.00 10.63 -19.22
N ILE A 314 1.75 10.55 -18.76
CA ILE A 314 1.24 11.32 -17.61
C ILE A 314 1.95 10.93 -16.32
N VAL A 315 2.13 9.64 -16.06
CA VAL A 315 2.88 9.16 -14.89
C VAL A 315 4.29 9.73 -14.88
N ALA A 316 5.02 9.61 -16.00
CA ALA A 316 6.38 10.12 -16.12
C ALA A 316 6.43 11.65 -15.98
N LEU A 317 5.48 12.38 -16.56
CA LEU A 317 5.40 13.84 -16.48
C LEU A 317 5.19 14.33 -15.04
N GLU A 318 4.21 13.76 -14.34
CA GLU A 318 3.90 14.18 -12.97
C GLU A 318 4.97 13.71 -11.98
N ALA A 319 5.58 12.54 -12.19
CA ALA A 319 6.75 12.10 -11.44
C ALA A 319 7.95 13.04 -11.64
N HIS A 320 8.23 13.44 -12.87
CA HIS A 320 9.29 14.41 -13.16
C HIS A 320 9.04 15.76 -12.46
N ARG A 321 7.80 16.27 -12.48
CA ARG A 321 7.42 17.51 -11.78
C ARG A 321 7.57 17.42 -10.27
N ALA A 322 7.31 16.26 -9.68
CA ALA A 322 7.47 16.01 -8.26
C ALA A 322 8.93 15.71 -7.87
N GLY A 323 9.83 15.46 -8.83
CA GLY A 323 11.17 14.94 -8.56
C GLY A 323 11.13 13.53 -7.94
N ALA A 324 10.13 12.74 -8.33
CA ALA A 324 9.83 11.46 -7.72
C ALA A 324 10.22 10.27 -8.61
N VAL A 325 10.54 9.15 -7.96
CA VAL A 325 10.79 7.87 -8.63
C VAL A 325 9.49 7.08 -8.82
N VAL A 326 9.36 6.37 -9.93
CA VAL A 326 8.22 5.48 -10.19
C VAL A 326 8.71 4.04 -10.24
N VAL A 327 8.07 3.19 -9.43
CA VAL A 327 8.24 1.73 -9.46
C VAL A 327 6.93 1.13 -9.96
N GLY A 328 6.92 0.52 -11.12
CA GLY A 328 5.80 -0.25 -11.61
C GLY A 328 5.89 -1.70 -11.16
N GLU A 329 4.87 -2.19 -10.46
CA GLU A 329 4.75 -3.63 -10.23
C GLU A 329 4.41 -4.33 -11.55
N ASP A 330 5.35 -5.14 -12.02
CA ASP A 330 5.34 -5.79 -13.33
C ASP A 330 5.51 -7.31 -13.21
N LEU A 331 4.79 -7.91 -12.27
CA LEU A 331 4.69 -9.35 -12.05
C LEU A 331 3.52 -9.95 -12.85
N GLY A 332 3.48 -11.28 -12.90
CA GLY A 332 2.45 -12.02 -13.62
C GLY A 332 2.62 -11.98 -15.14
N THR A 333 1.51 -11.88 -15.87
CA THR A 333 1.48 -12.02 -17.34
C THR A 333 1.81 -10.70 -18.05
N VAL A 334 3.10 -10.42 -18.22
CA VAL A 334 3.61 -9.20 -18.87
C VAL A 334 3.98 -9.46 -20.33
N GLU A 335 3.52 -8.61 -21.25
CA GLU A 335 3.93 -8.67 -22.66
C GLU A 335 5.42 -8.28 -22.81
N PRO A 336 6.21 -8.97 -23.65
CA PRO A 336 7.66 -8.79 -23.68
C PRO A 336 8.14 -7.35 -23.86
N TRP A 337 7.44 -6.56 -24.67
CA TRP A 337 7.80 -5.17 -24.99
C TRP A 337 7.48 -4.16 -23.87
N VAL A 338 6.61 -4.52 -22.92
CA VAL A 338 6.14 -3.59 -21.87
C VAL A 338 7.29 -3.22 -20.93
N ARG A 339 8.13 -4.19 -20.57
CA ARG A 339 9.29 -3.95 -19.70
C ARG A 339 10.30 -3.02 -20.35
N ASP A 340 10.57 -3.22 -21.64
CA ASP A 340 11.46 -2.34 -22.40
C ASP A 340 10.88 -0.92 -22.49
N TYR A 341 9.58 -0.80 -22.79
CA TYR A 341 8.88 0.49 -22.88
C TYR A 341 8.93 1.30 -21.58
N LEU A 342 8.77 0.63 -20.43
CA LEU A 342 8.89 1.24 -19.09
C LEU A 342 10.34 1.66 -18.81
N ALA A 343 11.31 0.77 -19.08
CA ALA A 343 12.72 1.01 -18.84
C ALA A 343 13.27 2.18 -19.69
N GLU A 344 12.87 2.29 -20.96
CA GLU A 344 13.23 3.41 -21.84
C GLU A 344 12.78 4.78 -21.31
N ARG A 345 11.77 4.80 -20.42
CA ARG A 345 11.23 6.01 -19.78
C ARG A 345 11.73 6.19 -18.33
N GLY A 346 12.63 5.31 -17.87
CA GLY A 346 13.20 5.36 -16.53
C GLY A 346 12.22 4.94 -15.43
N LEU A 347 11.14 4.22 -15.76
CA LEU A 347 10.26 3.61 -14.78
C LEU A 347 10.87 2.28 -14.34
N LEU A 348 11.01 2.09 -13.02
CA LEU A 348 11.60 0.89 -12.47
C LEU A 348 10.58 -0.25 -12.45
N GLY A 349 11.00 -1.48 -12.71
CA GLY A 349 10.19 -2.68 -12.46
C GLY A 349 10.29 -3.16 -11.01
N THR A 350 9.77 -4.35 -10.75
CA THR A 350 9.89 -5.06 -9.46
C THR A 350 10.53 -6.44 -9.62
N SER A 351 11.47 -6.78 -8.75
CA SER A 351 12.10 -8.11 -8.71
C SER A 351 11.99 -8.68 -7.30
N ILE A 352 11.23 -9.76 -7.16
CA ILE A 352 11.01 -10.43 -5.87
C ILE A 352 11.84 -11.70 -5.85
N LEU A 353 12.73 -11.85 -4.87
CA LEU A 353 13.70 -12.94 -4.82
C LEU A 353 13.07 -14.32 -5.05
N TRP A 354 11.94 -14.60 -4.41
CA TRP A 354 11.26 -15.90 -4.55
C TRP A 354 10.75 -16.22 -5.97
N PHE A 355 10.61 -15.20 -6.82
CA PHE A 355 10.13 -15.35 -8.19
C PHE A 355 11.26 -15.27 -9.23
N GLU A 356 12.46 -14.86 -8.84
CA GLU A 356 13.62 -14.73 -9.74
C GLU A 356 14.24 -16.11 -10.01
N THR A 357 13.71 -16.79 -11.03
CA THR A 357 14.12 -18.13 -11.46
C THR A 357 14.77 -18.11 -12.84
N ASP A 358 15.82 -18.89 -13.03
CA ASP A 358 16.50 -19.03 -14.33
C ASP A 358 15.76 -19.95 -15.30
N HIS A 359 14.67 -19.45 -15.87
CA HIS A 359 13.85 -20.18 -16.85
C HIS A 359 14.58 -20.48 -18.17
N GLN A 360 15.67 -19.77 -18.47
CA GLN A 360 16.43 -19.91 -19.73
C GLN A 360 17.73 -20.72 -19.58
N GLY A 361 18.13 -21.05 -18.35
CA GLY A 361 19.37 -21.77 -18.05
C GLY A 361 19.13 -23.09 -17.34
N ALA A 362 19.84 -23.32 -16.23
CA ALA A 362 19.85 -24.61 -15.53
C ALA A 362 18.61 -24.86 -14.65
N GLY A 363 17.69 -23.90 -14.57
CA GLY A 363 16.64 -23.85 -13.54
C GLY A 363 17.19 -23.39 -12.18
N GLY A 364 16.30 -23.14 -11.22
CA GLY A 364 16.64 -22.64 -9.89
C GLY A 364 16.83 -21.11 -9.83
N PRO A 365 17.40 -20.57 -8.74
CA PRO A 365 17.59 -19.14 -8.53
C PRO A 365 18.30 -18.44 -9.69
N LEU A 366 17.79 -17.28 -10.11
CA LEU A 366 18.45 -16.44 -11.11
C LEU A 366 19.74 -15.84 -10.51
N PRO A 367 20.92 -16.02 -11.14
CA PRO A 367 22.17 -15.42 -10.69
C PRO A 367 22.06 -13.90 -10.58
N ALA A 368 22.59 -13.32 -9.51
CA ALA A 368 22.40 -11.90 -9.16
C ALA A 368 22.79 -10.93 -10.28
N GLU A 369 23.86 -11.23 -11.02
CA GLU A 369 24.35 -10.43 -12.14
C GLU A 369 23.39 -10.38 -13.35
N ARG A 370 22.41 -11.29 -13.41
CA ARG A 370 21.37 -11.35 -14.45
C ARG A 370 20.07 -10.71 -14.03
N TRP A 371 19.97 -10.21 -12.80
CA TRP A 371 18.81 -9.44 -12.36
C TRP A 371 18.74 -8.11 -13.11
N ARG A 372 17.55 -7.51 -13.16
CA ARG A 372 17.33 -6.24 -13.87
C ARG A 372 17.96 -5.09 -13.11
N GLU A 373 18.56 -4.14 -13.83
CA GLU A 373 19.16 -2.95 -13.23
C GLU A 373 18.08 -1.94 -12.78
N TYR A 374 17.17 -1.56 -13.68
CA TYR A 374 16.08 -0.61 -13.39
C TYR A 374 14.91 -1.30 -12.69
N CYS A 375 15.14 -1.79 -11.47
CA CYS A 375 14.09 -2.34 -10.63
C CYS A 375 14.27 -2.02 -9.14
N LEU A 376 13.15 -2.14 -8.41
CA LEU A 376 13.14 -2.32 -6.98
C LEU A 376 13.22 -3.83 -6.69
N SER A 377 14.28 -4.24 -6.00
CA SER A 377 14.46 -5.61 -5.55
C SER A 377 14.13 -5.78 -4.06
N SER A 378 13.41 -6.84 -3.74
CA SER A 378 13.11 -7.23 -2.36
C SER A 378 13.15 -8.75 -2.21
N VAL A 379 13.28 -9.22 -0.96
CA VAL A 379 13.18 -10.66 -0.67
C VAL A 379 11.71 -11.11 -0.74
N THR A 380 10.82 -10.32 -0.15
CA THR A 380 9.38 -10.64 -0.04
C THR A 380 8.51 -9.42 -0.36
N THR A 381 7.19 -9.61 -0.38
CA THR A 381 6.16 -8.56 -0.51
C THR A 381 5.15 -8.68 0.64
N HIS A 382 4.14 -7.81 0.66
CA HIS A 382 3.04 -7.93 1.62
C HIS A 382 2.03 -9.05 1.28
N ASP A 383 2.08 -9.61 0.07
CA ASP A 383 1.24 -10.72 -0.41
C ASP A 383 1.86 -12.10 -0.19
N LEU A 384 3.13 -12.14 0.24
CA LEU A 384 3.80 -13.34 0.67
C LEU A 384 3.95 -13.31 2.20
N PRO A 385 4.07 -14.46 2.88
CA PRO A 385 4.52 -14.44 4.25
C PRO A 385 5.88 -13.75 4.36
N PRO A 386 6.17 -13.13 5.52
CA PRO A 386 7.52 -12.78 5.88
C PRO A 386 8.48 -13.96 5.68
N THR A 387 9.74 -13.67 5.39
CA THR A 387 10.77 -14.64 5.01
C THR A 387 10.92 -15.74 6.07
N ALA A 388 10.78 -15.42 7.36
CA ALA A 388 10.79 -16.43 8.43
C ALA A 388 9.63 -17.44 8.33
N GLY A 389 8.43 -16.97 7.96
CA GLY A 389 7.28 -17.83 7.71
C GLY A 389 7.41 -18.59 6.40
N TYR A 390 7.94 -17.94 5.36
CA TYR A 390 8.19 -18.58 4.06
C TYR A 390 9.16 -19.77 4.20
N LEU A 391 10.31 -19.57 4.87
CA LEU A 391 11.31 -20.62 5.10
C LEU A 391 10.72 -21.84 5.82
N ALA A 392 9.80 -21.60 6.75
CA ALA A 392 9.15 -22.66 7.51
C ALA A 392 7.99 -23.35 6.76
N GLY A 393 7.64 -22.90 5.56
CA GLY A 393 6.55 -23.46 4.77
C GLY A 393 5.15 -22.96 5.17
N ASP A 394 5.07 -21.86 5.94
CA ASP A 394 3.80 -21.34 6.46
C ASP A 394 2.83 -20.96 5.32
N HIS A 395 3.33 -20.54 4.15
CA HIS A 395 2.50 -20.26 2.96
C HIS A 395 1.80 -21.50 2.40
N VAL A 396 2.42 -22.69 2.46
CA VAL A 396 1.79 -23.93 1.99
C VAL A 396 0.72 -24.37 2.98
N GLN A 397 1.05 -24.38 4.28
CA GLN A 397 0.12 -24.76 5.35
C GLN A 397 -1.09 -23.82 5.44
N LEU A 398 -0.86 -22.51 5.27
CA LEU A 398 -1.94 -21.54 5.26
C LEU A 398 -2.88 -21.80 4.08
N ARG A 399 -2.34 -21.91 2.86
CA ARG A 399 -3.16 -22.20 1.67
C ARG A 399 -3.88 -23.55 1.79
N GLU A 400 -3.25 -24.56 2.36
CA GLU A 400 -3.89 -25.85 2.64
C GLU A 400 -5.08 -25.69 3.61
N SER A 401 -4.88 -25.02 4.74
CA SER A 401 -5.93 -24.86 5.75
C SER A 401 -7.13 -24.04 5.26
N LEU A 402 -6.91 -23.22 4.23
CA LEU A 402 -7.93 -22.43 3.54
C LEU A 402 -8.51 -23.12 2.29
N GLY A 403 -8.03 -24.32 1.94
CA GLY A 403 -8.50 -25.07 0.76
C GLY A 403 -8.12 -24.44 -0.58
N LEU A 404 -7.02 -23.69 -0.63
CA LEU A 404 -6.54 -22.96 -1.81
C LEU A 404 -5.51 -23.72 -2.64
N LEU A 405 -5.09 -24.92 -2.20
CA LEU A 405 -4.14 -25.74 -2.97
C LEU A 405 -4.87 -26.50 -4.08
N THR A 406 -4.30 -26.46 -5.28
CA THR A 406 -4.82 -27.17 -6.47
C THR A 406 -4.16 -28.53 -6.68
N ARG A 407 -3.07 -28.79 -5.94
CA ARG A 407 -2.34 -30.07 -5.89
C ARG A 407 -2.29 -30.60 -4.46
N PRO A 408 -2.00 -31.90 -4.26
CA PRO A 408 -1.78 -32.45 -2.92
C PRO A 408 -0.74 -31.65 -2.13
N VAL A 409 -0.96 -31.47 -0.83
CA VAL A 409 -0.08 -30.70 0.05
C VAL A 409 1.36 -31.24 0.03
N GLU A 410 1.52 -32.56 -0.10
CA GLU A 410 2.83 -33.20 -0.12
C GLU A 410 3.64 -32.80 -1.36
N GLU A 411 2.99 -32.62 -2.51
CA GLU A 411 3.63 -32.16 -3.74
C GLU A 411 4.02 -30.68 -3.63
N GLU A 412 3.16 -29.84 -3.06
CA GLU A 412 3.43 -28.42 -2.82
C GLU A 412 4.60 -28.24 -1.83
N LEU A 413 4.60 -28.97 -0.71
CA LEU A 413 5.70 -28.97 0.26
C LEU A 413 7.01 -29.48 -0.36
N ALA A 414 6.96 -30.52 -1.19
CA ALA A 414 8.16 -31.01 -1.88
C ALA A 414 8.72 -29.97 -2.86
N SER A 415 7.86 -29.30 -3.61
CA SER A 415 8.22 -28.21 -4.52
C SER A 415 8.81 -27.01 -3.77
N ASP A 416 8.18 -26.57 -2.68
CA ASP A 416 8.67 -25.48 -1.82
C ASP A 416 10.03 -25.83 -1.21
N ASN A 417 10.19 -27.03 -0.64
CA ASN A 417 11.45 -27.47 -0.09
C ASN A 417 12.58 -27.53 -1.13
N ALA A 418 12.27 -27.96 -2.37
CA ALA A 418 13.24 -27.94 -3.46
C ALA A 418 13.65 -26.50 -3.85
N ALA A 419 12.69 -25.57 -3.93
CA ALA A 419 12.97 -24.16 -4.23
C ALA A 419 13.82 -23.50 -3.13
N LYS A 420 13.48 -23.72 -1.85
CA LYS A 420 14.27 -23.24 -0.72
C LYS A 420 15.68 -23.84 -0.70
N ALA A 421 15.81 -25.14 -0.93
CA ALA A 421 17.12 -25.81 -1.00
C ALA A 421 17.99 -25.24 -2.13
N ALA A 422 17.40 -24.91 -3.28
CA ALA A 422 18.11 -24.27 -4.38
C ALA A 422 18.62 -22.87 -4.00
N TRP A 423 17.82 -22.08 -3.28
CA TRP A 423 18.27 -20.80 -2.73
C TRP A 423 19.39 -20.95 -1.69
N ILE A 424 19.29 -21.93 -0.78
CA ILE A 424 20.39 -22.22 0.17
C ILE A 424 21.67 -22.59 -0.57
N ALA A 425 21.58 -23.47 -1.58
CA ALA A 425 22.72 -23.86 -2.40
C ALA A 425 23.34 -22.66 -3.14
N GLU A 426 22.51 -21.74 -3.66
CA GLU A 426 22.99 -20.51 -4.29
C GLU A 426 23.72 -19.59 -3.30
N LEU A 427 23.15 -19.37 -2.11
CA LEU A 427 23.77 -18.59 -1.04
C LEU A 427 25.11 -19.19 -0.59
N GLN A 428 25.22 -20.53 -0.55
CA GLN A 428 26.48 -21.23 -0.28
C GLN A 428 27.48 -21.06 -1.43
N ARG A 429 27.02 -21.21 -2.68
CA ARG A 429 27.86 -21.07 -3.88
C ARG A 429 28.48 -19.68 -3.97
N VAL A 430 27.73 -18.62 -3.64
CA VAL A 430 28.25 -17.25 -3.64
C VAL A 430 28.97 -16.87 -2.33
N GLY A 431 29.06 -17.79 -1.37
CA GLY A 431 29.79 -17.60 -0.11
C GLY A 431 29.10 -16.67 0.90
N LEU A 432 27.78 -16.51 0.81
CA LEU A 432 26.97 -15.79 1.79
C LEU A 432 26.50 -16.67 2.95
N LEU A 433 26.46 -17.99 2.74
CA LEU A 433 26.29 -19.00 3.77
C LEU A 433 27.46 -20.01 3.73
N PRO A 434 27.86 -20.59 4.87
CA PRO A 434 28.80 -21.69 4.88
C PRO A 434 28.13 -22.95 4.31
N GLY A 435 28.91 -23.76 3.59
CA GLY A 435 28.45 -25.04 3.04
C GLY A 435 29.58 -26.06 2.98
N GLY A 436 29.22 -27.34 2.96
CA GLY A 436 30.16 -28.46 2.88
C GLY A 436 29.99 -29.51 3.99
N PRO A 437 30.71 -30.64 3.91
CA PRO A 437 30.58 -31.73 4.89
C PRO A 437 30.91 -31.25 6.31
N GLY A 438 30.00 -31.49 7.26
CA GLY A 438 30.20 -31.17 8.68
C GLY A 438 29.84 -29.74 9.09
N ILE A 439 29.31 -28.92 8.17
CA ILE A 439 28.73 -27.61 8.49
C ILE A 439 27.27 -27.80 8.91
N GLU A 440 26.87 -27.18 10.02
CA GLU A 440 25.48 -27.18 10.51
C GLU A 440 24.54 -26.42 9.56
N GLU A 441 23.27 -26.80 9.54
CA GLU A 441 22.26 -26.08 8.76
C GLU A 441 22.12 -24.63 9.27
N PRO A 442 22.00 -23.64 8.36
CA PRO A 442 21.89 -22.25 8.76
C PRO A 442 20.58 -22.00 9.52
N THR A 443 20.62 -21.16 10.54
CA THR A 443 19.39 -20.73 11.22
C THR A 443 18.52 -19.87 10.29
N PRO A 444 17.21 -19.71 10.57
CA PRO A 444 16.36 -18.80 9.80
C PRO A 444 16.93 -17.37 9.74
N GLU A 445 17.47 -16.85 10.84
CA GLU A 445 18.04 -15.51 10.92
C GLU A 445 19.30 -15.37 10.05
N GLN A 446 20.18 -16.39 10.05
CA GLN A 446 21.36 -16.43 9.18
C GLN A 446 20.95 -16.47 7.70
N THR A 447 19.92 -17.24 7.38
CA THR A 447 19.38 -17.36 6.03
C THR A 447 18.77 -16.03 5.56
N ILE A 448 17.92 -15.41 6.37
CA ILE A 448 17.31 -14.10 6.09
C ILE A 448 18.40 -13.05 5.82
N LEU A 449 19.41 -12.95 6.70
CA LEU A 449 20.52 -12.03 6.52
C LEU A 449 21.29 -12.29 5.21
N ALA A 450 21.51 -13.56 4.86
CA ALA A 450 22.18 -13.94 3.62
C ALA A 450 21.35 -13.58 2.37
N LEU A 451 20.03 -13.75 2.41
CA LEU A 451 19.13 -13.33 1.32
C LEU A 451 19.18 -11.81 1.10
N TYR A 452 19.17 -11.01 2.16
CA TYR A 452 19.32 -9.55 2.03
C TYR A 452 20.70 -9.13 1.54
N ARG A 453 21.77 -9.83 1.95
CA ARG A 453 23.12 -9.63 1.38
C ARG A 453 23.20 -10.02 -0.09
N TYR A 454 22.42 -11.01 -0.52
CA TYR A 454 22.35 -11.42 -1.93
C TYR A 454 21.81 -10.30 -2.81
N LEU A 455 20.82 -9.52 -2.32
CA LEU A 455 20.33 -8.35 -3.04
C LEU A 455 21.46 -7.36 -3.40
N GLY A 456 22.49 -7.24 -2.56
CA GLY A 456 23.65 -6.38 -2.84
C GLY A 456 24.60 -6.87 -3.92
N ARG A 457 24.37 -8.07 -4.47
CA ARG A 457 25.08 -8.59 -5.65
C ARG A 457 24.33 -8.30 -6.94
N THR A 458 23.09 -7.82 -6.85
CA THR A 458 22.26 -7.48 -8.01
C THR A 458 22.61 -6.07 -8.51
N PRO A 459 22.40 -5.75 -9.79
CA PRO A 459 22.57 -4.40 -10.32
C PRO A 459 21.39 -3.47 -9.98
N SER A 460 20.42 -3.91 -9.18
CA SER A 460 19.18 -3.20 -8.94
C SER A 460 19.37 -1.80 -8.34
N ARG A 461 18.64 -0.81 -8.88
CA ARG A 461 18.75 0.60 -8.45
C ARG A 461 18.07 0.90 -7.11
N LEU A 462 17.07 0.13 -6.72
CA LEU A 462 16.42 0.22 -5.41
C LEU A 462 16.41 -1.14 -4.72
N LEU A 463 16.76 -1.15 -3.44
CA LEU A 463 16.71 -2.35 -2.61
C LEU A 463 15.80 -2.10 -1.41
N SER A 464 14.88 -3.03 -1.15
CA SER A 464 13.88 -2.90 -0.08
C SER A 464 14.06 -3.98 0.98
N VAL A 465 14.05 -3.55 2.24
CA VAL A 465 13.97 -4.43 3.41
C VAL A 465 12.57 -4.43 4.00
N ALA A 466 12.00 -5.62 4.22
CA ALA A 466 10.70 -5.75 4.86
C ALA A 466 10.84 -5.60 6.37
N LEU A 467 10.00 -4.75 6.98
CA LEU A 467 10.02 -4.53 8.43
C LEU A 467 9.65 -5.81 9.22
N THR A 468 8.82 -6.66 8.62
CA THR A 468 8.45 -7.98 9.18
C THR A 468 9.67 -8.90 9.31
N ASP A 469 10.56 -8.92 8.33
CA ASP A 469 11.80 -9.70 8.40
C ASP A 469 12.78 -9.14 9.43
N ALA A 470 12.80 -7.81 9.60
CA ALA A 470 13.65 -7.14 10.59
C ALA A 470 13.31 -7.54 12.04
N VAL A 471 12.05 -7.91 12.32
CA VAL A 471 11.60 -8.37 13.65
C VAL A 471 11.33 -9.87 13.74
N GLY A 472 11.53 -10.60 12.63
CA GLY A 472 11.30 -12.04 12.54
C GLY A 472 9.82 -12.44 12.61
N ASP A 473 8.90 -11.56 12.20
CA ASP A 473 7.48 -11.92 12.06
C ASP A 473 7.34 -13.08 11.08
N ARG A 474 6.30 -13.90 11.25
CA ARG A 474 6.00 -15.05 10.39
C ARG A 474 4.64 -14.96 9.73
N ARG A 475 3.75 -14.11 10.23
CA ARG A 475 2.35 -14.09 9.81
C ARG A 475 2.23 -13.25 8.55
N ALA A 476 1.58 -13.80 7.53
CA ALA A 476 1.27 -13.07 6.30
C ALA A 476 0.40 -11.85 6.61
N GLN A 477 0.64 -10.72 5.96
CA GLN A 477 -0.26 -9.57 6.08
C GLN A 477 -1.52 -9.77 5.24
N ASN A 478 -1.37 -10.43 4.09
CA ASN A 478 -2.42 -10.74 3.15
C ASN A 478 -2.22 -12.17 2.61
N GLN A 479 -3.32 -12.89 2.43
CA GLN A 479 -3.38 -14.13 1.66
C GLN A 479 -4.23 -13.87 0.42
N PRO A 480 -3.61 -13.66 -0.75
CA PRO A 480 -4.34 -13.48 -2.00
C PRO A 480 -5.37 -14.60 -2.24
N GLY A 481 -6.50 -14.24 -2.83
CA GLY A 481 -7.63 -15.15 -3.07
C GLY A 481 -8.55 -15.38 -1.87
N THR A 482 -8.43 -14.57 -0.81
CA THR A 482 -9.30 -14.65 0.38
C THR A 482 -9.89 -13.28 0.72
N ILE A 483 -11.06 -13.28 1.37
CA ILE A 483 -11.75 -12.07 1.85
C ILE A 483 -11.70 -12.05 3.38
N ASP A 484 -12.45 -12.95 4.02
CA ASP A 484 -12.60 -13.04 5.48
C ASP A 484 -12.15 -14.39 6.06
N GLU A 485 -11.73 -15.32 5.21
CA GLU A 485 -11.15 -16.60 5.62
C GLU A 485 -9.81 -16.41 6.35
N TYR A 486 -9.11 -15.31 6.06
CA TYR A 486 -7.90 -14.85 6.75
C TYR A 486 -8.08 -13.39 7.22
N PRO A 487 -7.49 -12.94 8.35
CA PRO A 487 -7.57 -11.55 8.79
C PRO A 487 -6.67 -10.61 7.96
N ASN A 488 -6.83 -10.63 6.64
CA ASN A 488 -6.10 -9.79 5.68
C ASN A 488 -6.09 -8.33 6.15
N TRP A 489 -4.91 -7.70 6.09
CA TRP A 489 -4.66 -6.29 6.45
C TRP A 489 -4.96 -5.93 7.90
N ARG A 490 -5.23 -6.93 8.73
CA ARG A 490 -5.55 -6.80 10.14
C ARG A 490 -4.55 -7.56 11.02
N VAL A 491 -3.40 -7.97 10.50
CA VAL A 491 -2.36 -8.65 11.26
C VAL A 491 -1.39 -7.61 11.85
N PRO A 492 -1.26 -7.51 13.19
CA PRO A 492 -0.32 -6.60 13.80
C PRO A 492 1.11 -7.15 13.71
N LEU A 493 2.11 -6.25 13.67
CA LEU A 493 3.52 -6.62 13.68
C LEU A 493 3.90 -7.34 14.99
N THR A 494 4.57 -8.47 14.87
CA THR A 494 4.99 -9.35 15.96
C THR A 494 6.45 -9.75 15.87
N ASP A 495 7.04 -10.16 17.01
CA ASP A 495 8.34 -10.83 17.04
C ASP A 495 8.20 -12.28 16.57
N SER A 496 9.33 -13.00 16.46
CA SER A 496 9.38 -14.42 16.08
C SER A 496 8.60 -15.38 16.99
N ARG A 497 8.11 -14.91 18.15
CA ARG A 497 7.25 -15.68 19.08
C ARG A 497 5.77 -15.30 18.97
N GLY A 498 5.41 -14.47 17.99
CA GLY A 498 4.04 -13.97 17.81
C GLY A 498 3.63 -12.91 18.84
N LYS A 499 4.58 -12.28 19.54
CA LYS A 499 4.26 -11.22 20.51
C LYS A 499 4.25 -9.86 19.82
N PRO A 500 3.20 -9.01 20.01
CA PRO A 500 3.15 -7.69 19.37
C PRO A 500 4.37 -6.82 19.69
N VAL A 501 4.95 -6.22 18.64
CA VAL A 501 6.09 -5.31 18.72
C VAL A 501 5.61 -3.89 18.46
N LEU A 502 5.90 -2.99 19.41
CA LEU A 502 5.66 -1.57 19.23
C LEU A 502 6.83 -0.93 18.48
N LEU A 503 6.56 0.12 17.72
CA LEU A 503 7.55 0.81 16.91
C LEU A 503 8.77 1.25 17.73
N GLU A 504 8.57 1.75 18.95
CA GLU A 504 9.67 2.21 19.82
C GLU A 504 10.60 1.07 20.26
N LYS A 505 10.14 -0.19 20.19
CA LYS A 505 10.99 -1.36 20.46
C LYS A 505 11.83 -1.77 19.28
N ILE A 506 11.36 -1.50 18.06
CA ILE A 506 12.11 -1.77 16.82
C ILE A 506 13.37 -0.90 16.77
N PHE A 507 13.29 0.34 17.26
CA PHE A 507 14.39 1.29 17.16
C PHE A 507 15.69 0.81 17.81
N ASP A 508 15.55 -0.02 18.85
CA ASP A 508 16.66 -0.57 19.62
C ASP A 508 16.72 -2.11 19.47
N ASP A 509 16.02 -2.69 18.49
CA ASP A 509 16.03 -4.13 18.24
C ASP A 509 17.33 -4.54 17.51
N PRO A 510 18.12 -5.48 18.07
CA PRO A 510 19.40 -5.86 17.49
C PRO A 510 19.25 -6.60 16.16
N ASN A 511 18.17 -7.35 15.94
CA ASN A 511 17.95 -8.05 14.68
C ASN A 511 17.60 -7.05 13.57
N ALA A 512 16.77 -6.06 13.88
CA ALA A 512 16.46 -4.98 12.96
C ALA A 512 17.73 -4.20 12.58
N ALA A 513 18.56 -3.87 13.58
CA ALA A 513 19.83 -3.19 13.35
C ALA A 513 20.77 -3.99 12.43
N VAL A 514 20.95 -5.29 12.67
CA VAL A 514 21.80 -6.17 11.83
C VAL A 514 21.34 -6.19 10.37
N LEU A 515 20.03 -6.29 10.14
CA LEU A 515 19.48 -6.33 8.79
C LEU A 515 19.62 -4.97 8.07
N CYS A 516 19.31 -3.88 8.77
CA CYS A 516 19.49 -2.53 8.26
C CYS A 516 20.96 -2.21 7.97
N GLU A 517 21.89 -2.62 8.83
CA GLU A 517 23.34 -2.45 8.60
C GLU A 517 23.84 -3.25 7.39
N ALA A 518 23.31 -4.46 7.17
CA ALA A 518 23.61 -5.23 5.97
C ALA A 518 23.20 -4.45 4.70
N MET A 519 21.99 -3.89 4.69
CA MET A 519 21.53 -3.05 3.58
C MET A 519 22.35 -1.77 3.42
N HIS A 520 22.70 -1.10 4.51
CA HIS A 520 23.53 0.10 4.47
C HIS A 520 24.91 -0.18 3.86
N SER A 521 25.54 -1.30 4.23
CA SER A 521 26.86 -1.68 3.72
C SER A 521 26.90 -1.97 2.22
N ILE A 522 25.75 -2.32 1.63
CA ILE A 522 25.61 -2.55 0.19
C ILE A 522 25.65 -1.21 -0.56
N VAL A 523 24.91 -0.21 -0.08
CA VAL A 523 24.74 1.08 -0.79
C VAL A 523 25.83 2.10 -0.44
N THR A 524 26.58 1.87 0.63
CA THR A 524 27.76 2.66 1.01
C THR A 524 28.97 1.74 1.21
N PRO A 525 29.61 1.28 0.12
CA PRO A 525 30.77 0.41 0.24
C PRO A 525 31.85 1.14 1.04
N ARG A 526 32.38 0.50 2.09
CA ARG A 526 33.56 1.02 2.78
C ARG A 526 34.66 1.19 1.74
N THR A 527 35.18 2.40 1.61
CA THR A 527 36.40 2.65 0.82
C THR A 527 37.52 1.88 1.51
N THR A 528 37.84 0.70 0.96
CA THR A 528 38.98 -0.13 1.37
C THR A 528 40.29 0.49 0.94
#